data_AF-A0A4Q4XWZ5-F1
#
_entry.id   AF-A0A4Q4XWZ5-F1
#
_cell.length_a   1.000
_cell.length_b   1.000
_cell.length_c   1.000
_cell.angle_alpha   90.00
_cell.angle_beta   90.00
_cell.angle_gamma   90.00
#
_symmetry.space_group_name_H-M   'P 1'
#
loop_
_entity.id
_entity.type
_entity.pdbx_description
1 polymer ?
#
loop_
_entity_poly.entity_id
_entity_poly.type
_entity_poly.pdbx_seq_one_letter_code
_entity_poly.pdbx_strand_id
1 'polypeptide(L)'
;MVNAGSKPPPSTASIGRGDYLTQEAVRHAMENHGIRNLTLYGVGVALLEIGLWARIPWEDHVQVRRKTARLSFLGRQYRAATKRLIDCDFGLAIEDINDPRLQNAIFQSSVAELESLLSKIQVDDDS
;
A
#
# COMPACT_ATOMS: atom_id res chain seq x y z
N MET A 1 8.06 -49.39 7.63
CA MET A 1 7.67 -48.20 8.41
C MET A 1 8.41 -47.01 7.80
N VAL A 2 7.70 -46.17 7.06
CA VAL A 2 8.26 -45.11 6.22
C VAL A 2 8.53 -43.86 7.05
N ASN A 3 9.74 -43.31 6.91
CA ASN A 3 10.22 -42.12 7.60
C ASN A 3 9.59 -40.88 6.93
N ALA A 4 8.87 -40.06 7.69
CA ALA A 4 8.22 -38.85 7.19
C ALA A 4 9.29 -37.79 6.91
N GLY A 5 9.66 -37.63 5.64
CA GLY A 5 10.55 -36.57 5.19
C GLY A 5 9.88 -35.20 5.36
N SER A 6 10.31 -34.45 6.38
CA SER A 6 10.03 -33.01 6.47
C SER A 6 10.75 -32.30 5.32
N LYS A 7 9.97 -31.85 4.34
CA LYS A 7 10.46 -31.06 3.21
C LYS A 7 10.96 -29.71 3.76
N PRO A 8 12.22 -29.31 3.50
CA PRO A 8 12.72 -28.01 3.94
C PRO A 8 12.00 -26.88 3.17
N PRO A 9 11.86 -25.68 3.78
CA PRO A 9 11.27 -24.52 3.12
C PRO A 9 12.10 -24.15 1.86
N PRO A 10 11.46 -23.60 0.81
CA PRO A 10 12.16 -23.20 -0.40
C PRO A 10 13.25 -22.19 -0.06
N SER A 11 14.47 -22.54 -0.44
CA SER A 11 15.69 -21.77 -0.23
C SER A 11 15.56 -20.38 -0.87
N THR A 12 15.70 -19.33 -0.06
CA THR A 12 15.84 -17.94 -0.49
C THR A 12 17.22 -17.74 -1.12
N ALA A 13 17.39 -18.24 -2.34
CA ALA A 13 18.59 -18.00 -3.14
C ALA A 13 18.28 -16.93 -4.21
N SER A 14 19.12 -15.89 -4.22
CA SER A 14 19.25 -14.82 -5.22
C SER A 14 18.02 -13.91 -5.43
N ILE A 15 17.91 -12.86 -4.60
CA ILE A 15 17.08 -11.68 -4.90
C ILE A 15 17.83 -10.83 -5.93
N GLY A 16 17.47 -11.04 -7.20
CA GLY A 16 17.95 -10.25 -8.33
C GLY A 16 17.17 -8.94 -8.41
N ARG A 17 17.79 -7.91 -9.00
CA ARG A 17 17.15 -6.61 -9.27
C ARG A 17 15.97 -6.82 -10.24
N GLY A 18 14.76 -6.99 -9.70
CA GLY A 18 13.52 -7.11 -10.47
C GLY A 18 12.53 -8.20 -9.99
N ASP A 19 12.55 -8.56 -8.71
CA ASP A 19 11.68 -9.61 -8.17
C ASP A 19 10.22 -9.16 -8.11
N TYR A 20 9.47 -9.48 -9.17
CA TYR A 20 8.02 -9.53 -9.09
C TYR A 20 7.62 -10.54 -8.01
N LEU A 21 6.82 -10.08 -7.04
CA LEU A 21 6.32 -10.93 -5.97
C LEU A 21 5.55 -12.10 -6.57
N THR A 22 5.94 -13.33 -6.20
CA THR A 22 5.20 -14.51 -6.63
C THR A 22 3.77 -14.44 -6.13
N GLN A 23 2.81 -14.93 -6.92
CA GLN A 23 1.39 -14.91 -6.57
C GLN A 23 1.12 -15.59 -5.21
N GLU A 24 1.93 -16.58 -4.85
CA GLU A 24 1.88 -17.28 -3.56
C GLU A 24 2.33 -16.37 -2.40
N ALA A 25 3.43 -15.63 -2.56
CA ALA A 25 3.88 -14.66 -1.56
C ALA A 25 2.87 -13.52 -1.38
N VAL A 26 2.25 -13.07 -2.48
CA VAL A 26 1.16 -12.08 -2.48
C VAL A 26 -0.03 -12.61 -1.69
N ARG A 27 -0.50 -13.82 -2.02
CA ARG A 27 -1.64 -14.44 -1.35
C ARG A 27 -1.38 -14.68 0.14
N HIS A 28 -0.21 -15.21 0.48
CA HIS A 28 0.20 -15.43 1.86
C HIS A 28 0.28 -14.12 2.66
N ALA A 29 0.74 -13.03 2.05
CA ALA A 29 0.74 -11.71 2.69
C ALA A 29 -0.69 -11.16 2.87
N MET A 30 -1.57 -11.33 1.88
CA MET A 30 -2.98 -10.94 2.00
C MET A 30 -3.69 -11.69 3.13
N GLU A 31 -3.51 -13.02 3.19
CA GLU A 31 -4.12 -13.89 4.20
C GLU A 31 -3.60 -13.60 5.63
N ASN A 32 -2.31 -13.33 5.79
CA ASN A 32 -1.70 -13.14 7.11
C ASN A 32 -1.69 -11.70 7.64
N HIS A 33 -1.81 -10.71 6.76
CA HIS A 33 -1.69 -9.29 7.14
C HIS A 33 -2.99 -8.49 6.96
N GLY A 34 -4.05 -9.12 6.46
CA GLY A 34 -5.35 -8.48 6.26
C GLY A 34 -5.34 -7.42 5.14
N ILE A 35 -4.43 -7.56 4.18
CA ILE A 35 -4.34 -6.69 3.02
C ILE A 35 -5.41 -7.13 2.01
N ARG A 36 -6.48 -6.35 1.88
CA ARG A 36 -7.63 -6.69 1.01
C ARG A 36 -7.34 -6.50 -0.47
N ASN A 37 -6.42 -5.59 -0.81
CA ASN A 37 -6.05 -5.33 -2.20
C ASN A 37 -4.57 -4.92 -2.28
N LEU A 38 -3.71 -5.82 -2.79
CA LEU A 38 -2.28 -5.58 -2.80
C LEU A 38 -1.88 -4.39 -3.70
N THR A 39 -2.60 -4.15 -4.79
CA THR A 39 -2.34 -3.01 -5.68
C THR A 39 -2.54 -1.69 -4.95
N LEU A 40 -3.68 -1.52 -4.27
CA LEU A 40 -3.98 -0.29 -3.51
C LEU A 40 -3.02 -0.13 -2.33
N TYR A 41 -2.72 -1.23 -1.63
CA TYR A 41 -1.72 -1.23 -0.57
C TYR A 41 -0.36 -0.78 -1.07
N GLY A 42 0.11 -1.33 -2.19
CA GLY A 42 1.40 -0.98 -2.80
C GLY A 42 1.47 0.50 -3.20
N VAL A 43 0.40 1.06 -3.77
CA VAL A 43 0.29 2.50 -4.04
C VAL A 43 0.39 3.31 -2.74
N GLY A 44 -0.32 2.87 -1.68
CA GLY A 44 -0.24 3.50 -0.36
C GLY A 44 1.18 3.45 0.24
N VAL A 45 1.89 2.33 0.12
CA VAL A 45 3.28 2.21 0.55
C VAL A 45 4.19 3.13 -0.27
N ALA A 46 4.02 3.21 -1.58
CA ALA A 46 4.81 4.11 -2.42
C ALA A 46 4.62 5.58 -2.02
N LEU A 47 3.38 6.00 -1.75
CA LEU A 47 3.12 7.35 -1.20
C LEU A 47 3.78 7.54 0.17
N LEU A 48 3.73 6.53 1.04
CA LEU A 48 4.41 6.60 2.33
C LEU A 48 5.93 6.74 2.18
N GLU A 49 6.54 6.02 1.24
CA GLU A 49 7.97 6.11 0.92
C GLU A 49 8.35 7.50 0.39
N ILE A 50 7.54 8.06 -0.52
CA ILE A 50 7.72 9.43 -1.03
C ILE A 50 7.63 10.43 0.12
N GLY A 51 6.58 10.34 0.93
CA GLY A 51 6.34 11.28 2.01
C GLY A 51 7.38 11.23 3.13
N LEU A 52 7.96 10.07 3.41
CA LEU A 52 9.02 9.92 4.43
C LEU A 52 10.43 9.99 3.86
N TRP A 53 10.58 10.07 2.54
CA TRP A 53 11.85 9.99 1.84
C TRP A 53 12.72 8.81 2.29
N ALA A 54 12.09 7.66 2.48
CA ALA A 54 12.72 6.48 3.06
C ALA A 54 12.09 5.21 2.51
N ARG A 55 12.91 4.18 2.31
CA ARG A 55 12.42 2.85 1.94
C ARG A 55 11.64 2.23 3.09
N ILE A 56 10.51 1.61 2.79
CA ILE A 56 9.64 0.98 3.77
C ILE A 56 9.51 -0.51 3.44
N PRO A 57 9.82 -1.43 4.38
CA PRO A 57 9.54 -2.84 4.18
C PRO A 57 8.02 -3.03 4.15
N TRP A 58 7.48 -3.30 2.96
CA TRP A 58 6.04 -3.38 2.71
C TRP A 58 5.43 -4.66 3.32
N GLU A 59 6.26 -5.67 3.55
CA GLU A 59 5.90 -6.94 4.18
C GLU A 59 5.49 -6.74 5.65
N ASP A 60 6.08 -5.76 6.33
CA ASP A 60 5.75 -5.43 7.72
C ASP A 60 4.60 -4.41 7.76
N HIS A 61 3.39 -4.92 7.55
CA HIS A 61 2.16 -4.14 7.53
C HIS A 61 1.93 -3.33 8.82
N VAL A 62 2.36 -3.84 9.98
CA VAL A 62 2.24 -3.12 11.25
C VAL A 62 3.14 -1.89 11.26
N GLN A 63 4.39 -2.03 10.80
CA GLN A 63 5.30 -0.89 10.66
C GLN A 63 4.82 0.10 9.61
N VAL A 64 4.30 -0.38 8.47
CA VAL A 64 3.73 0.47 7.42
C VAL A 64 2.62 1.35 8.01
N ARG A 65 1.61 0.75 8.66
CA ARG A 65 0.52 1.50 9.31
C ARG A 65 1.00 2.47 10.38
N ARG A 66 1.97 2.06 11.20
CA ARG A 66 2.56 2.92 12.23
C ARG A 66 3.25 4.13 11.61
N LYS A 67 3.99 3.94 10.52
CA LYS A 67 4.72 5.01 9.85
C LYS A 67 3.81 6.00 9.13
N THR A 68 2.60 5.59 8.71
CA THR A 68 1.59 6.51 8.16
C THR A 68 1.24 7.66 9.12
N ALA A 69 1.29 7.43 10.44
CA ALA A 69 1.07 8.51 11.42
C ALA A 69 2.13 9.62 11.34
N ARG A 70 3.34 9.29 10.86
CA ARG A 70 4.45 10.25 10.70
C ARG A 70 4.25 11.21 9.55
N LEU A 71 3.33 10.95 8.62
CA LEU A 71 3.01 11.84 7.50
C LEU A 71 2.27 13.13 7.92
N SER A 72 1.99 13.32 9.22
CA SER A 72 1.21 14.46 9.71
C SER A 72 1.82 15.83 9.35
N PHE A 73 3.13 15.91 9.10
CA PHE A 73 3.81 17.15 8.67
C PHE A 73 3.50 17.53 7.21
N LEU A 74 3.08 16.59 6.37
CA LEU A 74 2.65 16.84 4.98
C LEU A 74 1.16 17.22 4.88
N GLY A 75 0.52 17.45 6.04
CA GLY A 75 -0.88 17.84 6.12
C GLY A 75 -1.85 16.66 6.20
N ARG A 76 -3.08 16.99 6.63
CA ARG A 76 -4.14 15.99 6.86
C ARG A 76 -4.60 15.30 5.58
N GLN A 77 -4.66 16.02 4.46
CA GLN A 77 -5.12 15.48 3.17
C GLN A 77 -4.20 14.37 2.66
N TYR A 78 -2.89 14.64 2.56
CA TYR A 78 -1.90 13.65 2.15
C TYR A 78 -1.94 12.39 3.03
N ARG A 79 -1.87 12.60 4.36
CA ARG A 79 -1.91 11.49 5.33
C ARG A 79 -3.20 10.66 5.21
N ALA A 80 -4.35 11.31 5.04
CA ALA A 80 -5.63 10.61 4.96
C ALA A 80 -5.73 9.76 3.69
N ALA A 81 -5.38 10.32 2.53
CA ALA A 81 -5.34 9.59 1.26
C ALA A 81 -4.38 8.38 1.33
N THR A 82 -3.14 8.58 1.80
CA THR A 82 -2.18 7.48 1.97
C THR A 82 -2.69 6.41 2.92
N LYS A 83 -3.33 6.80 4.03
CA LYS A 83 -3.90 5.85 5.00
C LYS A 83 -5.02 5.01 4.39
N ARG A 84 -5.95 5.62 3.64
CA ARG A 84 -7.07 4.89 3.00
C ARG A 84 -6.55 3.82 2.03
N LEU A 85 -5.53 4.16 1.24
CA LEU A 85 -4.85 3.22 0.33
C LEU A 85 -4.20 2.05 1.09
N ILE A 86 -3.44 2.35 2.15
CA ILE A 86 -2.78 1.33 3.00
C ILE A 86 -3.79 0.41 3.69
N ASP A 87 -4.90 0.95 4.19
CA ASP A 87 -5.94 0.14 4.84
C ASP A 87 -6.88 -0.53 3.83
N CYS A 88 -6.73 -0.20 2.55
CA CYS A 88 -7.64 -0.57 1.46
C CYS A 88 -9.11 -0.29 1.83
N ASP A 89 -9.35 0.82 2.55
CA ASP A 89 -10.66 1.15 3.12
C ASP A 89 -11.27 2.40 2.48
N PHE A 90 -12.33 2.16 1.72
CA PHE A 90 -13.08 3.17 0.99
C PHE A 90 -14.56 3.19 1.39
N GLY A 91 -14.92 2.56 2.52
CA GLY A 91 -16.30 2.51 3.02
C GLY A 91 -17.23 1.58 2.23
N LEU A 92 -16.67 0.67 1.43
CA LEU A 92 -17.40 -0.31 0.64
C LEU A 92 -16.91 -1.72 0.97
N ALA A 93 -17.84 -2.67 1.03
CA ALA A 93 -17.52 -4.10 1.14
C ALA A 93 -17.28 -4.72 -0.25
N ILE A 94 -16.44 -4.06 -1.06
CA ILE A 94 -16.11 -4.45 -2.44
C ILE A 94 -14.58 -4.52 -2.53
N GLU A 95 -14.06 -5.64 -3.05
CA GLU A 95 -12.62 -5.87 -3.18
C GLU A 95 -12.15 -5.83 -4.64
N ASP A 96 -13.07 -6.04 -5.58
CA ASP A 96 -12.76 -5.99 -7.01
C ASP A 96 -12.47 -4.56 -7.45
N ILE A 97 -11.21 -4.30 -7.80
CA ILE A 97 -10.72 -3.01 -8.29
C ILE A 97 -11.34 -2.60 -9.62
N ASN A 98 -11.96 -3.53 -10.36
CA ASN A 98 -12.67 -3.23 -11.59
C ASN A 98 -14.12 -2.81 -11.35
N ASP A 99 -14.63 -2.92 -10.12
CA ASP A 99 -15.97 -2.41 -9.80
C ASP A 99 -15.97 -0.88 -9.88
N PRO A 100 -16.81 -0.27 -10.74
CA PRO A 100 -16.81 1.17 -10.96
C PRO A 100 -17.16 1.97 -9.70
N ARG A 101 -17.91 1.38 -8.76
CA ARG A 101 -18.24 2.03 -7.48
C ARG A 101 -17.01 2.14 -6.59
N LEU A 102 -16.20 1.08 -6.56
CA LEU A 102 -14.93 1.09 -5.82
C LEU A 102 -13.94 2.07 -6.47
N GLN A 103 -13.82 2.05 -7.80
CA GLN A 103 -12.97 3.00 -8.53
C GLN A 103 -13.35 4.45 -8.26
N ASN A 104 -14.65 4.77 -8.30
CA ASN A 104 -15.14 6.11 -7.99
C ASN A 104 -14.84 6.49 -6.53
N ALA A 105 -15.05 5.58 -5.58
CA ALA A 105 -14.72 5.81 -4.18
C ALA A 105 -13.22 6.07 -3.96
N ILE A 106 -12.34 5.30 -4.62
CA ILE A 106 -10.89 5.52 -4.62
C ILE A 106 -10.54 6.89 -5.20
N PHE A 107 -11.13 7.23 -6.35
CA PHE A 107 -10.88 8.50 -7.02
C PHE A 107 -11.24 9.68 -6.11
N GLN A 108 -12.47 9.71 -5.57
CA GLN A 108 -12.95 10.82 -4.74
C GLN A 108 -12.18 10.95 -3.43
N SER A 109 -11.84 9.84 -2.78
CA SER A 109 -11.25 9.86 -1.43
C SER A 109 -9.72 9.89 -1.40
N SER A 110 -9.06 9.65 -2.53
CA SER A 110 -7.59 9.59 -2.59
C SER A 110 -7.05 10.45 -3.72
N VAL A 111 -7.47 10.20 -4.97
CA VAL A 111 -6.92 10.91 -6.14
C VAL A 111 -7.28 12.40 -6.10
N ALA A 112 -8.57 12.72 -5.99
CA ALA A 112 -9.05 14.10 -5.94
C ALA A 112 -8.50 14.88 -4.73
N GLU A 113 -8.33 14.22 -3.57
CA GLU A 113 -7.71 14.84 -2.40
C GLU A 113 -6.23 15.21 -2.65
N LEU A 114 -5.48 14.33 -3.33
CA LEU A 114 -4.08 14.57 -3.67
C LEU A 114 -3.94 15.63 -4.76
N GLU A 115 -4.79 15.62 -5.79
CA GLU A 115 -4.82 16.65 -6.83
C GLU A 115 -5.13 18.04 -6.24
N SER A 116 -6.11 18.13 -5.34
CA SER A 116 -6.44 19.37 -4.65
C SER A 116 -5.30 19.88 -3.75
N LEU A 117 -4.50 18.97 -3.17
CA LEU A 117 -3.31 19.36 -2.42
C LEU A 117 -2.23 19.93 -3.34
N LEU A 118 -1.97 19.26 -4.47
CA LEU A 118 -0.98 19.69 -5.45
C LEU A 118 -1.33 21.04 -6.06
N SER A 119 -2.60 21.29 -6.37
CA SER A 119 -3.04 22.56 -6.95
C SER A 119 -2.81 23.75 -6.01
N LYS A 120 -2.85 23.55 -4.69
CA LYS A 120 -2.56 24.61 -3.71
C LYS A 120 -1.07 24.95 -3.67
N ILE A 121 -0.22 23.92 -3.78
CA ILE A 121 1.24 24.09 -3.78
C ILE A 121 1.68 24.84 -5.05
N GLN A 122 1.08 24.56 -6.20
CA GLN A 122 1.43 25.20 -7.47
C GLN A 122 1.08 26.70 -7.51
N VAL A 123 0.04 27.13 -6.79
CA VAL A 123 -0.35 28.56 -6.75
C VAL A 123 0.65 29.39 -5.93
N ASP A 124 1.31 28.80 -4.93
CA ASP A 124 2.28 29.50 -4.09
C ASP A 124 3.66 29.67 -4.77
N ASP A 125 3.96 28.94 -5.86
CA ASP A 125 5.27 28.98 -6.54
C ASP A 125 5.35 30.11 -7.60
N ASP A 126 4.20 30.76 -7.92
CA ASP A 126 4.06 31.84 -8.90
C ASP A 126 3.92 33.24 -8.25
N SER A 127 4.25 33.41 -6.96
CA SER A 127 4.17 34.70 -6.23
C SER A 127 5.51 35.26 -5.77
#